data_AF-A0A0Q8P370-F1
#
_entry.id   AF-A0A0Q8P370-F1
#
_cell.length_a   1.000
_cell.length_b   1.000
_cell.length_c   1.000
_cell.angle_alpha   90.00
_cell.angle_beta   90.00
_cell.angle_gamma   90.00
#
_symmetry.space_group_name_H-M   'P 1'
#
loop_
_entity.id
_entity.type
_entity.pdbx_description
1 polymer ?
#
loop_
_entity_poly.entity_id
_entity_poly.type
_entity_poly.pdbx_seq_one_letter_code
_entity_poly.pdbx_strand_id
1 'polypeptide(L)'
;MLCAGHDFAAPRRSNRKAWSVVAAVLDAGLRYEGFEPCGCGREPKFRPRTRAQLRARRIIAARTGTPLTELLGRADPLETR
;
A
#
# COMPACT_ATOMS: atom_id res chain seq x y z
N MET A 1 6.33 14.29 -11.70
CA MET A 1 6.80 12.90 -11.56
C MET A 1 6.63 12.49 -10.10
N LEU A 2 5.89 11.43 -9.80
CA LEU A 2 5.62 11.00 -8.43
C LEU A 2 6.63 9.91 -8.03
N CYS A 3 7.44 10.16 -7.00
CA CYS A 3 8.34 9.14 -6.47
C CYS A 3 7.52 8.09 -5.71
N ALA A 4 7.72 6.81 -6.01
CA ALA A 4 6.97 5.74 -5.35
C ALA A 4 7.51 5.40 -3.94
N GLY A 5 8.70 5.88 -3.58
CA GLY A 5 9.39 5.59 -2.32
C GLY A 5 10.61 4.69 -2.52
N HIS A 6 11.47 4.63 -1.52
CA HIS A 6 12.77 3.95 -1.59
C HIS A 6 12.65 2.42 -1.72
N ASP A 7 11.70 1.80 -1.02
CA ASP A 7 11.47 0.35 -1.02
C ASP A 7 10.56 -0.10 -2.18
N PHE A 8 10.39 0.74 -3.21
CA PHE A 8 9.54 0.43 -4.33
C PHE A 8 10.14 -0.68 -5.20
N ALA A 9 9.62 -1.89 -5.03
CA ALA A 9 9.89 -3.03 -5.92
C ALA A 9 8.94 -3.01 -7.12
N ALA A 10 9.40 -2.47 -8.24
CA ALA A 10 8.59 -2.34 -9.45
C ALA A 10 8.12 -3.71 -10.00
N PRO A 11 6.82 -3.88 -10.29
CA PRO A 11 6.33 -5.08 -10.97
C PRO A 11 6.92 -5.23 -12.38
N ARG A 12 6.87 -6.46 -12.93
CA ARG A 12 7.17 -6.69 -14.36
C ARG A 12 6.31 -5.76 -15.23
N ARG A 13 6.91 -5.17 -16.27
CA ARG A 13 6.25 -4.18 -17.16
C ARG A 13 4.93 -4.69 -17.75
N SER A 14 4.85 -5.97 -18.11
CA SER A 14 3.64 -6.59 -18.67
C SER A 14 2.54 -6.85 -17.65
N ASN A 15 2.83 -6.80 -16.34
CA ASN A 15 1.85 -7.14 -15.31
C ASN A 15 0.92 -5.96 -14.99
N ARG A 16 -0.03 -5.71 -15.89
CA ARG A 16 -1.03 -4.63 -15.76
C ARG A 16 -1.82 -4.71 -14.45
N LYS A 17 -2.08 -5.93 -13.96
CA LYS A 17 -2.79 -6.14 -12.69
C LYS A 17 -1.99 -5.61 -11.50
N ALA A 18 -0.69 -5.88 -11.44
CA ALA A 18 0.17 -5.35 -10.38
C ALA A 18 0.32 -3.82 -10.49
N TRP A 19 0.50 -3.29 -11.71
CA TRP A 19 0.57 -1.84 -11.93
C TRP A 19 -0.70 -1.10 -11.50
N SER A 20 -1.89 -1.69 -11.69
CA SER A 20 -3.14 -1.10 -11.19
C SER A 20 -3.19 -0.98 -9.66
N VAL A 21 -2.52 -1.89 -8.94
CA VAL A 21 -2.44 -1.83 -7.48
C VAL A 21 -1.48 -0.73 -7.04
N VAL A 22 -0.32 -0.63 -7.69
CA VAL A 22 0.65 0.46 -7.45
C VAL A 22 -0.02 1.81 -7.67
N ALA A 23 -0.76 1.98 -8.77
CA ALA A 23 -1.49 3.21 -9.04
C ALA A 23 -2.48 3.55 -7.92
N ALA A 24 -3.28 2.58 -7.45
CA ALA A 24 -4.24 2.80 -6.37
C ALA A 24 -3.56 3.16 -5.03
N VAL A 25 -2.39 2.60 -4.74
CA VAL A 25 -1.61 2.94 -3.53
C VAL A 25 -1.07 4.36 -3.61
N LEU A 26 -0.51 4.75 -4.76
CA LEU A 26 0.04 6.09 -4.96
C LEU A 26 -1.05 7.17 -4.98
N ASP A 27 -2.22 6.85 -5.56
CA ASP A 27 -3.41 7.70 -5.58
C ASP A 27 -3.98 7.93 -4.17
N ALA A 28 -3.92 6.92 -3.30
CA ALA A 28 -4.25 7.04 -1.88
C ALA A 28 -3.22 7.85 -1.06
N GLY A 29 -2.19 8.42 -1.71
CA GLY A 29 -1.14 9.24 -1.09
C GLY A 29 -0.03 8.43 -0.40
N LEU A 30 -0.06 7.11 -0.50
CA LEU A 30 0.92 6.25 0.17
C LEU A 30 2.19 6.09 -0.68
N ARG A 31 3.31 5.86 0.02
CA ARG A 31 4.62 5.56 -0.55
C ARG A 31 5.13 4.22 -0.04
N TYR A 32 5.96 3.57 -0.84
CA TYR A 32 6.76 2.40 -0.50
C TYR A 32 8.04 2.88 0.18
N GLU A 33 7.88 3.42 1.38
CA GLU A 33 8.97 3.94 2.19
C GLU A 33 8.92 3.23 3.55
N GLY A 34 9.98 2.48 3.83
CA GLY A 34 10.18 1.78 5.08
C GLY A 34 11.35 2.33 5.87
N PHE A 35 11.93 3.48 5.50
CA PHE A 35 12.97 4.11 6.29
C PHE A 35 12.37 5.10 7.28
N GLU A 36 12.89 5.08 8.51
CA GLU A 36 12.65 6.20 9.42
C GLU A 36 13.36 7.46 8.90
N PRO A 37 12.83 8.67 9.17
CA PRO A 37 13.44 9.92 8.69
C PRO A 37 14.90 10.10 9.14
N CYS A 38 15.28 9.54 10.29
CA CYS A 38 16.65 9.53 10.80
C CYS A 38 17.61 8.64 9.98
N GLY A 39 17.10 7.76 9.10
CA GLY A 39 17.87 6.71 8.43
C GLY A 39 18.40 5.60 9.38
N CYS A 40 18.12 5.70 10.67
CA CYS A 40 18.64 4.86 11.73
C CYS A 40 17.89 3.52 11.87
N GLY A 41 16.70 3.42 11.29
CA GLY A 41 15.85 2.24 11.33
C GLY A 41 15.14 1.99 10.01
N ARG A 42 14.86 0.71 9.75
CA ARG A 42 14.01 0.26 8.64
C ARG A 42 12.80 -0.45 9.22
N GLU A 43 11.63 0.16 9.07
CA GLU A 43 10.34 -0.44 9.35
C GLU A 43 9.57 -0.59 8.02
N PRO A 44 9.69 -1.74 7.34
CA PRO A 44 9.03 -1.96 6.06
C PRO A 44 7.51 -1.84 6.19
N LYS A 45 6.95 -0.75 5.68
CA LYS A 45 5.50 -0.56 5.72
C LYS A 45 4.83 -1.48 4.70
N PHE A 46 3.81 -2.20 5.14
CA PHE A 46 3.05 -3.07 4.27
C PHE A 46 2.36 -2.26 3.16
N ARG A 47 2.42 -2.75 1.92
CA ARG A 47 1.62 -2.25 0.80
C ARG A 47 1.03 -3.42 0.00
N PRO A 48 -0.23 -3.33 -0.42
CA PRO A 48 -0.82 -4.35 -1.29
C PRO A 48 0.00 -4.53 -2.56
N ARG A 49 0.21 -5.78 -2.94
CA ARG A 49 0.87 -6.16 -4.21
C ARG A 49 -0.09 -6.81 -5.19
N THR A 50 -1.27 -7.20 -4.74
CA THR A 50 -2.28 -7.91 -5.54
C THR A 50 -3.64 -7.23 -5.51
N ARG A 51 -4.42 -7.42 -6.58
CA ARG A 51 -5.79 -6.91 -6.64
C ARG A 51 -6.71 -7.54 -5.59
N ALA A 52 -6.42 -8.78 -5.17
CA ALA A 52 -7.15 -9.44 -4.10
C ALA A 52 -6.97 -8.70 -2.77
N GLN A 53 -5.73 -8.34 -2.42
CA GLN A 53 -5.43 -7.55 -1.22
C GLN A 53 -6.06 -6.15 -1.26
N LEU A 54 -6.05 -5.50 -2.43
CA LEU A 54 -6.71 -4.21 -2.63
C LEU A 54 -8.23 -4.32 -2.48
N ARG A 55 -8.84 -5.36 -3.07
CA ARG A 55 -10.27 -5.60 -2.98
C ARG A 55 -10.72 -5.88 -1.55
N ALA A 56 -9.98 -6.72 -0.82
CA ALA A 56 -10.27 -7.01 0.58
C ALA A 56 -10.31 -5.73 1.43
N ARG A 57 -9.33 -4.83 1.24
CA ARG A 57 -9.26 -3.54 1.95
C ARG A 57 -10.39 -2.59 1.58
N ARG A 58 -10.79 -2.56 0.30
CA ARG A 58 -11.97 -1.77 -0.13
C ARG A 58 -13.26 -2.30 0.49
N ILE A 59 -13.43 -3.62 0.56
CA ILE A 59 -14.60 -4.23 1.20
C ILE A 59 -14.63 -3.89 2.69
N ILE A 60 -13.50 -3.98 3.38
CA ILE A 60 -13.42 -3.66 4.80
C ILE A 60 -13.66 -2.16 5.02
N ALA A 61 -13.03 -1.28 4.25
CA ALA A 61 -13.27 0.16 4.29
C ALA A 61 -14.77 0.51 4.18
N ALA A 62 -15.46 -0.12 3.21
CA ALA A 62 -16.88 0.08 3.01
C ALA A 62 -17.74 -0.46 4.16
N ARG A 63 -17.29 -1.53 4.84
CA ARG A 63 -18.02 -2.15 5.96
C ARG A 63 -17.81 -1.41 7.28
N THR A 64 -16.60 -0.92 7.54
CA THR A 64 -16.22 -0.31 8.81
C THR A 64 -16.26 1.22 8.80
N GLY A 65 -16.38 1.84 7.62
CA GLY A 65 -16.25 3.29 7.46
C GLY A 65 -14.81 3.79 7.61
N THR A 66 -13.84 2.90 7.75
CA THR A 66 -12.43 3.26 7.91
C THR A 66 -11.87 3.83 6.59
N PRO A 67 -11.02 4.88 6.64
CA PRO A 67 -10.40 5.43 5.44
C PRO A 67 -9.60 4.35 4.68
N LEU A 68 -9.76 4.28 3.36
CA LEU A 68 -9.05 3.29 2.55
C LEU A 68 -7.52 3.44 2.67
N THR A 69 -7.01 4.67 2.77
CA THR A 69 -5.58 4.93 2.95
C THR A 69 -5.00 4.25 4.20
N GLU A 70 -5.77 4.23 5.29
CA GLU A 70 -5.35 3.58 6.53
C GLU A 70 -5.25 2.06 6.36
N LEU A 71 -6.27 1.44 5.77
CA LEU A 71 -6.27 -0.01 5.53
C LEU A 71 -5.23 -0.45 4.50
N LEU A 72 -4.90 0.39 3.52
CA LEU A 72 -3.80 0.15 2.59
C LEU A 72 -2.42 0.18 3.28
N GLY A 73 -2.31 0.83 4.45
CA GLY A 73 -1.10 0.87 5.25
C GLY A 73 -0.90 -0.34 6.17
N ARG A 74 -1.96 -1.08 6.51
CA ARG A 74 -1.92 -2.20 7.46
C ARG A 74 -1.62 -3.53 6.77
N ALA A 75 -0.87 -4.40 7.43
CA ALA A 75 -0.61 -5.76 6.98
C ALA A 75 -1.88 -6.62 7.04
N ASP A 76 -2.51 -6.65 8.23
CA ASP A 76 -3.83 -7.22 8.43
C ASP A 76 -4.89 -6.10 8.41
N PRO A 77 -5.85 -6.12 7.47
CA PRO A 77 -6.92 -5.14 7.45
C PRO A 77 -8.00 -5.35 8.51
N LEU A 78 -8.00 -6.48 9.22
CA LEU A 78 -8.93 -6.79 10.33
C LEU A 78 -8.30 -6.59 11.71
N GLU A 79 -6.98 -6.39 11.79
CA GLU A 79 -6.36 -6.03 13.07
C GLU A 79 -6.96 -4.73 13.59
N THR A 80 -7.55 -4.84 14.77
CA THR A 80 -8.02 -3.70 15.57
C THR A 80 -6.85 -3.32 16.46
N ARG A 81 -6.45 -2.06 16.36
CA ARG A 81 -5.24 -1.52 16.98
C ARG A 81 -5.31 -1.55 18.50
#